data_AF-A0A1H6JMR5-F1
#
_entry.id   AF-A0A1H6JMR5-F1
#
_cell.length_a   1.000
_cell.length_b   1.000
_cell.length_c   1.000
_cell.angle_alpha   90.00
_cell.angle_beta   90.00
_cell.angle_gamma   90.00
#
_symmetry.space_group_name_H-M   'P 1'
#
loop_
_entity.id
_entity.type
_entity.pdbx_description
1 polymer ?
#
loop_
_entity_poly.entity_id
_entity_poly.type
_entity_poly.pdbx_seq_one_letter_code
_entity_poly.pdbx_strand_id
1 'polypeptide(L)'
;MVRLNTRTARWLVVVVAVVGLVAACTTNREPDLPPSTDPAAIAERVTGPDGPAFLQDIVAASWDDGGARAGELFAWIPQDAHSEDSAAAIRAGETAHAIASFIADDKDALAGTPGNPGLWRSCARSLVPYIGAMAGDLQGVSGFEALDTSNTEMRRTAAVFAAFHKDPEASRIFTEAANERAHSFEVSFAEEAAANPTLVGNTAPLEDLMRAARLRGLLAAGAHIADPESPVATPMQAQTEVMYQVASRSVRPGDPYISPDFFRQGRLLSPNQINKGSWSAYDSQLTAYLAAFSTSVMRFASTAIGSPLSPVNEHRMRELHATLSV
;
A
#
# COMPACT_ATOMS: atom_id res chain seq x y z
N MET A 1 47.19 -37.93 64.32
CA MET A 1 45.96 -38.26 63.56
C MET A 1 45.03 -37.07 63.75
N VAL A 2 44.69 -36.24 62.77
CA VAL A 2 44.24 -36.47 61.39
C VAL A 2 44.84 -35.38 60.48
N ARG A 3 45.26 -35.77 59.27
CA ARG A 3 45.71 -34.91 58.17
C ARG A 3 44.50 -34.41 57.37
N LEU A 4 44.57 -33.20 56.81
CA LEU A 4 44.49 -32.87 55.36
C LEU A 4 44.36 -31.34 55.22
N ASN A 5 45.40 -30.67 54.71
CA ASN A 5 45.66 -30.33 53.29
C ASN A 5 44.89 -29.08 52.84
N THR A 6 45.52 -27.89 52.86
CA THR A 6 46.41 -27.30 51.82
C THR A 6 45.71 -26.93 50.52
N ARG A 7 46.13 -25.78 49.98
CA ARG A 7 45.74 -25.08 48.72
C ARG A 7 44.71 -23.97 48.97
N THR A 8 44.98 -22.68 48.73
CA THR A 8 45.98 -22.05 47.84
C THR A 8 46.38 -20.65 48.30
N ALA A 9 47.68 -20.41 48.21
CA ALA A 9 48.35 -19.12 48.10
C ALA A 9 47.83 -18.35 46.85
N ARG A 10 47.57 -17.03 46.90
CA ARG A 10 48.45 -15.86 47.04
C ARG A 10 48.93 -15.35 45.65
N TRP A 11 48.66 -14.06 45.40
CA TRP A 11 49.20 -13.17 44.34
C TRP A 11 48.59 -13.36 42.93
N LEU A 12 48.35 -12.36 42.09
CA LEU A 12 49.02 -11.07 41.89
C LEU A 12 48.11 -10.09 41.10
N VAL A 13 48.41 -8.80 41.26
CA VAL A 13 47.85 -7.58 40.64
C VAL A 13 47.60 -7.67 39.13
N VAL A 14 46.45 -7.15 38.67
CA VAL A 14 46.28 -6.58 37.31
C VAL A 14 45.53 -5.25 37.42
N VAL A 15 46.27 -4.15 37.26
CA VAL A 15 45.76 -2.88 36.75
C VAL A 15 45.75 -3.03 35.23
N VAL A 16 44.60 -2.80 34.57
CA VAL A 16 44.41 -2.20 33.23
C VAL A 16 42.96 -2.39 32.79
N ALA A 17 42.29 -1.25 32.60
CA ALA A 17 41.21 -0.95 31.67
C ALA A 17 40.27 -2.06 31.18
N VAL A 18 39.02 -2.04 31.66
CA VAL A 18 37.81 -2.09 30.80
C VAL A 18 36.68 -1.35 31.53
N VAL A 19 36.74 -0.01 31.54
CA VAL A 19 35.50 0.79 31.55
C VAL A 19 35.20 1.07 30.08
N GLY A 20 34.86 0.01 29.35
CA GLY A 20 34.16 0.08 28.07
C GLY A 20 32.69 0.34 28.36
N LEU A 21 32.40 1.48 28.99
CA LEU A 21 31.05 2.01 29.10
C LEU A 21 30.67 2.44 27.69
N VAL A 22 29.93 1.55 27.02
CA VAL A 22 28.97 1.77 25.94
C VAL A 22 28.90 3.23 25.50
N ALA A 23 29.87 3.65 24.68
CA ALA A 23 29.69 4.78 23.80
C ALA A 23 28.80 4.30 22.66
N ALA A 24 27.52 4.09 22.95
CA ALA A 24 26.46 4.27 21.97
C ALA A 24 26.42 5.76 21.66
N CYS A 25 27.48 6.25 21.00
CA CYS A 25 27.45 7.52 20.32
C CYS A 25 26.49 7.30 19.16
N THR A 26 25.23 7.65 19.37
CA THR A 26 24.29 7.98 18.31
C THR A 26 24.93 9.11 17.52
N THR A 27 25.74 8.79 16.51
CA THR A 27 26.21 9.79 15.58
C THR A 27 25.02 10.17 14.71
N ASN A 28 24.27 11.17 15.18
CA ASN A 28 23.38 12.03 14.41
C ASN A 28 24.18 12.80 13.35
N ARG A 29 24.96 12.11 12.53
CA ARG A 29 25.74 12.69 11.46
C ARG A 29 25.04 12.34 10.16
N GLU A 30 24.74 13.36 9.36
CA GLU A 30 24.21 13.18 8.02
C GLU A 30 25.13 12.23 7.22
N PRO A 31 24.59 11.19 6.56
CA PRO A 31 25.38 10.30 5.74
C PRO A 31 25.95 11.06 4.54
N ASP A 32 27.14 10.68 4.10
CA ASP A 32 27.73 11.26 2.90
C ASP A 32 26.87 10.87 1.70
N LEU A 33 26.26 11.87 1.06
CA LEU A 33 25.52 11.67 -0.18
C LEU A 33 26.47 11.38 -1.34
N PRO A 34 26.05 10.59 -2.34
CA PRO A 34 26.84 10.38 -3.54
C PRO A 34 27.25 11.73 -4.16
N PRO A 35 28.52 11.89 -4.58
CA PRO A 35 29.00 13.15 -5.14
C PRO A 35 28.41 13.43 -6.54
N SER A 36 27.82 12.41 -7.17
CA SER A 36 27.16 12.50 -8.46
C SER A 36 25.64 12.56 -8.27
N THR A 37 25.00 13.51 -8.94
CA THR A 37 23.54 13.56 -9.10
C THR A 37 23.08 12.86 -10.38
N ASP A 38 23.97 12.10 -11.03
CA ASP A 38 23.65 11.33 -12.23
C ASP A 38 22.64 10.22 -11.91
N PRO A 39 21.48 10.18 -12.61
CA PRO A 39 20.46 9.15 -12.40
C PRO A 39 20.98 7.73 -12.44
N ALA A 40 21.95 7.41 -13.32
CA ALA A 40 22.48 6.06 -13.43
C ALA A 40 23.30 5.64 -12.20
N ALA A 41 24.17 6.53 -11.71
CA ALA A 41 24.94 6.27 -10.49
C ALA A 41 24.05 6.13 -9.25
N ILE A 42 23.00 6.95 -9.14
CA ILE A 42 22.05 6.86 -8.02
C ILE A 42 21.25 5.55 -8.11
N ALA A 43 20.75 5.20 -9.29
CA ALA A 43 20.03 3.95 -9.51
C ALA A 43 20.89 2.74 -9.13
N GLU A 44 22.14 2.67 -9.60
CA GLU A 44 23.08 1.58 -9.24
C GLU A 44 23.29 1.49 -7.73
N ARG A 45 23.41 2.63 -7.04
CA ARG A 45 23.58 2.67 -5.58
C ARG A 45 22.35 2.13 -4.84
N VAL A 46 21.15 2.43 -5.32
CA VAL A 46 19.87 2.07 -4.72
C VAL A 46 19.47 0.62 -5.03
N THR A 47 19.70 0.14 -6.24
CA THR A 47 19.33 -1.21 -6.68
C THR A 47 20.42 -2.25 -6.42
N GLY A 48 21.65 -1.81 -6.13
CA GLY A 48 22.78 -2.67 -5.81
C GLY A 48 22.69 -3.35 -4.43
N PRO A 49 23.65 -4.24 -4.12
CA PRO A 49 23.67 -5.03 -2.87
C PRO A 49 23.63 -4.20 -1.58
N ASP A 50 24.22 -3.01 -1.61
CA ASP A 50 24.28 -2.09 -0.48
C ASP A 50 23.10 -1.08 -0.46
N GLY A 51 22.14 -1.24 -1.36
CA GLY A 51 20.98 -0.37 -1.53
C GLY A 51 20.10 -0.26 -0.27
N PRO A 52 19.68 -1.38 0.35
CA PRO A 52 18.88 -1.33 1.58
C PRO A 52 19.60 -0.59 2.72
N ALA A 53 20.91 -0.82 2.91
CA ALA A 53 21.70 -0.11 3.90
C ALA A 53 21.78 1.39 3.62
N PHE A 54 21.92 1.77 2.34
CA PHE A 54 21.92 3.17 1.93
C PHE A 54 20.59 3.88 2.16
N LEU A 55 19.48 3.24 1.80
CA LEU A 55 18.15 3.77 2.07
C LEU A 55 17.91 3.89 3.58
N GLN A 56 18.35 2.90 4.36
CA GLN A 56 18.30 2.93 5.82
C GLN A 56 19.07 4.11 6.40
N ASP A 57 20.31 4.34 5.95
CA ASP A 57 21.14 5.46 6.39
C ASP A 57 20.46 6.80 6.07
N ILE A 58 19.88 6.94 4.88
CA ILE A 58 19.16 8.15 4.46
C ILE A 58 17.94 8.41 5.33
N VAL A 59 17.09 7.41 5.59
CA VAL A 59 15.86 7.62 6.37
C VAL A 59 16.13 7.79 7.86
N ALA A 60 17.16 7.15 8.40
CA ALA A 60 17.52 7.22 9.82
C ALA A 60 18.21 8.54 10.20
N ALA A 61 18.84 9.22 9.23
CA ALA A 61 19.55 10.46 9.46
C ALA A 61 18.62 11.61 9.85
N SER A 62 19.08 12.45 10.77
CA SER A 62 18.43 13.73 11.10
C SER A 62 19.01 14.81 10.20
N TRP A 63 18.24 15.21 9.18
CA TRP A 63 18.68 16.18 8.18
C TRP A 63 18.30 17.60 8.59
N ASP A 64 19.25 18.54 8.53
CA ASP A 64 19.00 19.94 8.90
C ASP A 64 18.01 20.65 7.95
N ASP A 65 17.93 20.18 6.70
CA ASP A 65 17.01 20.68 5.67
C ASP A 65 15.70 19.88 5.59
N GLY A 66 15.42 19.05 6.61
CA GLY A 66 14.27 18.15 6.61
C GLY A 66 14.36 17.05 5.55
N GLY A 67 15.56 16.73 5.07
CA GLY A 67 15.82 15.65 4.12
C GLY A 67 15.66 16.07 2.66
N ALA A 68 15.63 17.37 2.38
CA ALA A 68 15.45 17.89 1.03
C ALA A 68 16.59 17.44 0.11
N ARG A 69 17.86 17.63 0.49
CA ARG A 69 19.03 17.19 -0.30
C ARG A 69 19.05 15.69 -0.54
N ALA A 70 18.67 14.88 0.45
CA ALA A 70 18.55 13.44 0.27
C ALA A 70 17.41 13.09 -0.69
N GLY A 71 16.28 13.78 -0.60
CA GLY A 71 15.15 13.64 -1.50
C GLY A 71 15.49 13.99 -2.96
N GLU A 72 16.37 14.96 -3.21
CA GLU A 72 16.79 15.33 -4.58
C GLU A 72 17.45 14.18 -5.35
N LEU A 73 17.99 13.18 -4.65
CA LEU A 73 18.53 11.97 -5.30
C LEU A 73 17.46 11.20 -6.09
N PHE A 74 16.18 11.37 -5.75
CA PHE A 74 15.07 10.60 -6.35
C PHE A 74 14.19 11.44 -7.28
N ALA A 75 14.48 12.74 -7.44
CA ALA A 75 13.64 13.68 -8.17
C ALA A 75 13.55 13.42 -9.69
N TRP A 76 14.52 12.69 -10.26
CA TRP A 76 14.55 12.33 -11.68
C TRP A 76 13.57 11.20 -12.04
N ILE A 77 13.18 10.37 -11.06
CA ILE A 77 12.38 9.15 -11.29
C ILE A 77 11.06 9.43 -12.03
N PRO A 78 10.24 10.43 -11.64
CA PRO A 78 8.96 10.67 -12.33
C PRO A 78 9.09 11.08 -13.78
N GLN A 79 10.15 11.83 -14.12
CA GLN A 79 10.41 12.24 -15.49
C GLN A 79 10.81 11.02 -16.34
N ASP A 80 11.73 10.22 -15.82
CA ASP A 80 12.27 9.07 -16.54
C ASP A 80 11.27 7.91 -16.64
N ALA A 81 10.34 7.79 -15.69
CA ALA A 81 9.25 6.80 -15.71
C ALA A 81 8.42 6.83 -17.00
N HIS A 82 8.33 7.98 -17.66
CA HIS A 82 7.61 8.21 -18.92
C HIS A 82 8.53 8.48 -20.11
N SER A 83 9.83 8.24 -19.97
CA SER A 83 10.80 8.46 -21.03
C SER A 83 10.56 7.53 -22.22
N GLU A 84 10.75 8.05 -23.44
CA GLU A 84 10.81 7.23 -24.66
C GLU A 84 12.09 6.39 -24.72
N ASP A 85 13.13 6.77 -23.96
CA ASP A 85 14.29 5.91 -23.73
C ASP A 85 13.92 4.79 -22.75
N SER A 86 13.73 3.60 -23.32
CA SER A 86 13.42 2.37 -22.59
C SER A 86 14.42 2.09 -21.46
N ALA A 87 15.72 2.39 -21.63
CA ALA A 87 16.70 2.16 -20.58
C ALA A 87 16.53 3.12 -19.39
N ALA A 88 16.16 4.38 -19.64
CA ALA A 88 15.82 5.34 -18.60
C ALA A 88 14.54 4.94 -17.86
N ALA A 89 13.49 4.57 -18.59
CA ALA A 89 12.21 4.14 -18.01
C ALA A 89 12.34 2.88 -17.13
N ILE A 90 13.09 1.88 -17.59
CA ILE A 90 13.39 0.67 -16.79
C ILE A 90 14.14 1.05 -15.51
N ARG A 91 15.19 1.86 -15.63
CA ARG A 91 16.01 2.29 -14.48
C ARG A 91 15.20 3.05 -13.44
N ALA A 92 14.31 3.95 -13.87
CA ALA A 92 13.40 4.65 -12.99
C ALA A 92 12.49 3.67 -12.25
N GLY A 93 11.95 2.67 -12.95
CA GLY A 93 11.07 1.67 -12.35
C GLY A 93 11.77 0.75 -11.37
N GLU A 94 12.97 0.27 -11.69
CA GLU A 94 13.76 -0.58 -10.80
C GLU A 94 14.15 0.19 -9.53
N THR A 95 14.52 1.46 -9.68
CA THR A 95 14.85 2.35 -8.53
C THR A 95 13.62 2.61 -7.67
N ALA A 96 12.47 2.93 -8.29
CA ALA A 96 11.21 3.11 -7.58
C ALA A 96 10.76 1.83 -6.87
N HIS A 97 10.93 0.66 -7.50
CA HIS A 97 10.63 -0.62 -6.88
C HIS A 97 11.51 -0.89 -5.67
N ALA A 98 12.81 -0.61 -5.74
CA ALA A 98 13.72 -0.76 -4.60
C ALA A 98 13.33 0.15 -3.43
N ILE A 99 12.97 1.41 -3.70
CA ILE A 99 12.46 2.36 -2.69
C ILE A 99 11.16 1.82 -2.07
N ALA A 100 10.21 1.39 -2.89
CA ALA A 100 8.93 0.88 -2.42
C ALA A 100 9.08 -0.41 -1.58
N SER A 101 9.95 -1.33 -2.01
CA SER A 101 10.27 -2.56 -1.27
C SER A 101 10.90 -2.26 0.08
N PHE A 102 11.88 -1.35 0.14
CA PHE A 102 12.49 -0.92 1.39
C PHE A 102 11.43 -0.34 2.36
N ILE A 103 10.58 0.56 1.88
CA ILE A 103 9.50 1.15 2.69
C ILE A 103 8.54 0.08 3.22
N ALA A 104 8.21 -0.91 2.39
CA ALA A 104 7.28 -1.97 2.75
C ALA A 104 7.83 -2.96 3.80
N ASP A 105 9.12 -3.28 3.71
CA ASP A 105 9.73 -4.36 4.50
C ASP A 105 10.29 -3.86 5.84
N ASP A 106 10.76 -2.62 5.93
CA ASP A 106 11.49 -2.09 7.09
C ASP A 106 10.63 -1.24 8.04
N LYS A 107 9.38 -1.65 8.30
CA LYS A 107 8.43 -0.91 9.16
C LYS A 107 8.99 -0.51 10.54
N ASP A 108 9.78 -1.38 11.17
CA ASP A 108 10.31 -1.16 12.52
C ASP A 108 11.48 -0.17 12.46
N ALA A 109 12.28 -0.24 11.40
CA ALA A 109 13.34 0.72 11.15
C ALA A 109 12.77 2.10 10.84
N LEU A 110 11.61 2.16 10.17
CA LEU A 110 10.89 3.39 9.92
C LEU A 110 10.25 3.96 11.21
N ALA A 111 9.67 3.16 12.10
CA ALA A 111 8.92 3.68 13.25
C ALA A 111 9.71 4.66 14.15
N GLY A 112 11.03 4.56 14.21
CA GLY A 112 11.91 5.43 14.99
C GLY A 112 12.61 6.56 14.22
N THR A 113 12.36 6.73 12.92
CA THR A 113 13.10 7.72 12.12
C THR A 113 12.66 9.17 12.39
N PRO A 114 13.53 10.15 12.15
CA PRO A 114 13.15 11.55 12.07
C PRO A 114 12.05 11.79 11.02
N GLY A 115 11.32 12.89 11.20
CA GLY A 115 10.17 13.25 10.36
C GLY A 115 10.53 13.64 8.92
N ASN A 116 11.75 14.11 8.65
CA ASN A 116 12.32 14.42 7.32
C ASN A 116 11.29 14.71 6.20
N PRO A 117 10.52 15.81 6.29
CA PRO A 117 9.39 16.05 5.39
C PRO A 117 9.80 16.16 3.91
N GLY A 118 10.96 16.73 3.61
CA GLY A 118 11.48 16.84 2.24
C GLY A 118 11.75 15.47 1.61
N LEU A 119 12.28 14.54 2.39
CA LEU A 119 12.56 13.18 1.95
C LEU A 119 11.27 12.41 1.65
N TRP A 120 10.31 12.39 2.59
CA TRP A 120 9.05 11.66 2.40
C TRP A 120 8.22 12.19 1.23
N ARG A 121 8.21 13.51 1.01
CA ARG A 121 7.56 14.13 -0.15
C ARG A 121 8.24 13.74 -1.46
N SER A 122 9.58 13.66 -1.48
CA SER A 122 10.30 13.22 -2.67
C SER A 122 10.00 11.75 -2.98
N CYS A 123 10.12 10.87 -1.98
CA CYS A 123 9.77 9.45 -2.13
C CYS A 123 8.33 9.27 -2.62
N ALA A 124 7.36 10.01 -2.06
CA ALA A 124 5.97 9.96 -2.52
C ALA A 124 5.86 10.31 -4.00
N ARG A 125 6.46 11.42 -4.45
CA ARG A 125 6.45 11.84 -5.86
C ARG A 125 7.14 10.83 -6.77
N SER A 126 8.27 10.25 -6.35
CA SER A 126 9.00 9.23 -7.11
C SER A 126 8.18 7.96 -7.34
N LEU A 127 7.25 7.62 -6.44
CA LEU A 127 6.39 6.44 -6.57
C LEU A 127 5.07 6.70 -7.29
N VAL A 128 4.62 7.96 -7.46
CA VAL A 128 3.35 8.31 -8.12
C VAL A 128 3.15 7.63 -9.49
N PRO A 129 4.13 7.63 -10.41
CA PRO A 129 3.95 6.99 -11.73
C PRO A 129 3.61 5.50 -11.65
N TYR A 130 4.02 4.83 -10.56
CA TYR A 130 3.94 3.38 -10.38
C TYR A 130 2.74 2.93 -9.56
N ILE A 131 1.86 3.84 -9.12
CA ILE A 131 0.65 3.50 -8.37
C ILE A 131 -0.25 2.51 -9.15
N GLY A 132 -0.34 2.66 -10.48
CA GLY A 132 -1.04 1.69 -11.34
C GLY A 132 -0.42 0.30 -11.25
N ALA A 133 0.92 0.22 -11.34
CA ALA A 133 1.65 -1.05 -11.25
C ALA A 133 1.50 -1.72 -9.88
N MET A 134 1.49 -0.94 -8.79
CA MET A 134 1.16 -1.43 -7.46
C MET A 134 -0.24 -2.07 -7.39
N ALA A 135 -1.19 -1.62 -8.21
CA ALA A 135 -2.53 -2.19 -8.33
C ALA A 135 -2.67 -3.31 -9.38
N GLY A 136 -1.57 -3.75 -9.98
CA GLY A 136 -1.55 -4.79 -11.02
C GLY A 136 -1.74 -4.27 -12.45
N ASP A 137 -1.57 -2.97 -12.68
CA ASP A 137 -1.53 -2.39 -14.01
C ASP A 137 -0.12 -2.00 -14.43
N LEU A 138 0.54 -2.88 -15.18
CA LEU A 138 1.89 -2.66 -15.69
C LEU A 138 1.92 -1.84 -17.00
N GLN A 139 0.77 -1.35 -17.48
CA GLN A 139 0.74 -0.54 -18.69
C GLN A 139 1.32 0.85 -18.45
N GLY A 140 2.16 1.32 -19.38
CA GLY A 140 2.70 2.68 -19.37
C GLY A 140 3.86 2.92 -18.41
N VAL A 141 4.35 1.88 -17.73
CA VAL A 141 5.57 1.91 -16.92
C VAL A 141 6.44 0.69 -17.21
N SER A 142 7.73 0.75 -16.89
CA SER A 142 8.69 -0.34 -17.07
C SER A 142 9.60 -0.47 -15.87
N GLY A 143 10.17 -1.65 -15.63
CA GLY A 143 11.13 -1.89 -14.53
C GLY A 143 10.55 -1.97 -13.12
N PHE A 144 9.26 -1.66 -12.93
CA PHE A 144 8.61 -1.75 -11.62
C PHE A 144 7.86 -3.07 -11.46
N GLU A 145 8.35 -3.94 -10.59
CA GLU A 145 7.64 -5.16 -10.20
C GLU A 145 6.63 -4.87 -9.07
N ALA A 146 5.44 -5.46 -9.14
CA ALA A 146 4.45 -5.31 -8.08
C ALA A 146 4.97 -5.93 -6.77
N LEU A 147 4.77 -5.25 -5.63
CA LEU A 147 5.25 -5.73 -4.33
C LEU A 147 4.49 -6.97 -3.82
N ASP A 148 3.25 -7.10 -4.29
CA ASP A 148 2.34 -8.19 -3.95
C ASP A 148 1.68 -8.72 -5.23
N THR A 149 1.24 -9.98 -5.19
CA THR A 149 0.37 -10.51 -6.25
C THR A 149 -1.04 -9.95 -6.09
N SER A 150 -1.67 -9.59 -7.21
CA SER A 150 -2.96 -8.86 -7.28
C SER A 150 -4.19 -9.62 -6.75
N ASN A 151 -4.00 -10.87 -6.31
CA ASN A 151 -4.99 -11.77 -5.72
C ASN A 151 -4.79 -12.01 -4.20
N THR A 152 -3.91 -11.25 -3.55
CA THR A 152 -3.62 -11.34 -2.12
C THR A 152 -4.18 -10.13 -1.36
N GLU A 153 -3.94 -10.08 -0.05
CA GLU A 153 -4.27 -8.95 0.81
C GLU A 153 -3.38 -7.70 0.55
N MET A 154 -2.37 -7.80 -0.32
CA MET A 154 -1.48 -6.70 -0.72
C MET A 154 -0.82 -5.96 0.46
N ARG A 155 -0.34 -6.72 1.46
CA ARG A 155 0.15 -6.17 2.73
C ARG A 155 1.37 -5.27 2.55
N ARG A 156 2.30 -5.63 1.65
CA ARG A 156 3.52 -4.85 1.42
C ARG A 156 3.16 -3.50 0.79
N THR A 157 2.28 -3.52 -0.21
CA THR A 157 1.75 -2.31 -0.84
C THR A 157 1.00 -1.45 0.18
N ALA A 158 0.14 -2.03 1.02
CA ALA A 158 -0.56 -1.28 2.07
C ALA A 158 0.41 -0.60 3.06
N ALA A 159 1.54 -1.24 3.39
CA ALA A 159 2.58 -0.65 4.22
C ALA A 159 3.25 0.58 3.56
N VAL A 160 3.43 0.59 2.23
CA VAL A 160 3.90 1.78 1.49
C VAL A 160 2.91 2.94 1.64
N PHE A 161 1.62 2.68 1.43
CA PHE A 161 0.57 3.69 1.62
C PHE A 161 0.55 4.23 3.06
N ALA A 162 0.76 3.35 4.05
CA ALA A 162 0.83 3.74 5.46
C ALA A 162 2.05 4.63 5.75
N ALA A 163 3.22 4.29 5.21
CA ALA A 163 4.46 5.01 5.50
C ALA A 163 4.39 6.51 5.14
N PHE A 164 3.68 6.87 4.08
CA PHE A 164 3.53 8.27 3.69
C PHE A 164 2.67 9.11 4.64
N HIS A 165 1.91 8.50 5.55
CA HIS A 165 1.18 9.24 6.58
C HIS A 165 2.09 9.93 7.61
N LYS A 166 3.39 9.62 7.62
CA LYS A 166 4.40 10.30 8.44
C LYS A 166 4.57 11.79 8.10
N ASP A 167 4.30 12.20 6.87
CA ASP A 167 4.27 13.60 6.46
C ASP A 167 2.90 13.92 5.81
N PRO A 168 2.14 14.90 6.31
CA PRO A 168 0.82 15.21 5.79
C PRO A 168 0.78 15.52 4.29
N GLU A 169 1.83 16.15 3.76
CA GLU A 169 1.88 16.52 2.35
C GLU A 169 2.28 15.33 1.46
N ALA A 170 3.19 14.46 1.91
CA ALA A 170 3.48 13.19 1.25
C ALA A 170 2.23 12.30 1.18
N SER A 171 1.49 12.20 2.29
CA SER A 171 0.19 11.50 2.35
C SER A 171 -0.82 12.07 1.35
N ARG A 172 -0.94 13.40 1.29
CA ARG A 172 -1.83 14.09 0.33
C ARG A 172 -1.45 13.78 -1.12
N ILE A 173 -0.18 13.95 -1.49
CA ILE A 173 0.34 13.67 -2.85
C ILE A 173 -0.02 12.24 -3.28
N PHE A 174 0.28 11.28 -2.42
CA PHE A 174 0.11 9.87 -2.74
C PHE A 174 -1.37 9.46 -2.77
N THR A 175 -2.17 10.00 -1.85
CA THR A 175 -3.61 9.75 -1.76
C THR A 175 -4.37 10.33 -2.94
N GLU A 176 -4.06 11.57 -3.35
CA GLU A 176 -4.67 12.20 -4.52
C GLU A 176 -4.36 11.41 -5.79
N ALA A 177 -3.08 11.08 -6.02
CA ALA A 177 -2.68 10.31 -7.20
C ALA A 177 -3.33 8.90 -7.25
N ALA A 178 -3.45 8.23 -6.11
CA ALA A 178 -4.14 6.93 -6.04
C ALA A 178 -5.65 7.04 -6.30
N ASN A 179 -6.30 8.08 -5.77
CA ASN A 179 -7.71 8.34 -6.06
C ASN A 179 -7.96 8.69 -7.53
N GLU A 180 -7.09 9.50 -8.13
CA GLU A 180 -7.15 9.83 -9.56
C GLU A 180 -6.94 8.58 -10.43
N ARG A 181 -5.96 7.74 -10.09
CA ARG A 181 -5.72 6.49 -10.83
C ARG A 181 -6.90 5.52 -10.69
N ALA A 182 -7.42 5.32 -9.48
CA ALA A 182 -8.62 4.51 -9.27
C ALA A 182 -9.81 5.06 -10.07
N HIS A 183 -10.01 6.38 -10.05
CA HIS A 183 -11.05 7.04 -10.81
C HIS A 183 -10.92 6.77 -12.32
N SER A 184 -9.70 6.82 -12.87
CA SER A 184 -9.45 6.54 -14.28
C SER A 184 -9.86 5.11 -14.68
N PHE A 185 -9.51 4.10 -13.87
CA PHE A 185 -9.94 2.72 -14.12
C PHE A 185 -11.47 2.55 -14.03
N GLU A 186 -12.09 3.20 -13.05
CA GLU A 186 -13.55 3.19 -12.91
C GLU A 186 -14.25 3.87 -14.12
N VAL A 187 -13.62 4.88 -14.75
CA VAL A 187 -14.14 5.51 -15.99
C VAL A 187 -13.98 4.57 -17.18
N SER A 188 -12.79 3.99 -17.37
CA SER A 188 -12.54 3.03 -18.46
C SER A 188 -13.52 1.86 -18.43
N PHE A 189 -13.76 1.29 -17.24
CA PHE A 189 -14.76 0.24 -17.08
C PHE A 189 -16.17 0.70 -17.48
N ALA A 190 -16.59 1.88 -17.02
CA ALA A 190 -17.94 2.38 -17.29
C ALA A 190 -18.18 2.68 -18.77
N GLU A 191 -17.19 3.22 -19.46
CA GLU A 191 -17.24 3.47 -20.90
C GLU A 191 -17.35 2.16 -21.70
N GLU A 192 -16.55 1.15 -21.34
CA GLU A 192 -16.62 -0.19 -21.95
C GLU A 192 -17.95 -0.89 -21.67
N ALA A 193 -18.42 -0.84 -20.43
CA ALA A 193 -19.72 -1.39 -20.03
C ALA A 193 -20.89 -0.75 -20.78
N ALA A 194 -20.84 0.57 -21.01
CA ALA A 194 -21.85 1.30 -21.77
C ALA A 194 -21.80 0.97 -23.27
N ALA A 195 -20.60 0.82 -23.83
CA ALA A 195 -20.41 0.45 -25.24
C ALA A 195 -20.84 -1.00 -25.52
N ASN A 196 -20.70 -1.90 -24.54
CA ASN A 196 -20.95 -3.32 -24.72
C ASN A 196 -21.86 -3.89 -23.59
N PRO A 197 -23.19 -3.68 -23.66
CA PRO A 197 -24.13 -4.07 -22.59
C PRO A 197 -24.20 -5.58 -22.30
N THR A 198 -23.68 -6.42 -23.20
CA THR A 198 -23.64 -7.89 -23.07
C THR A 198 -22.31 -8.41 -22.51
N LEU A 199 -21.48 -7.57 -21.87
CA LEU A 199 -20.17 -7.90 -21.26
C LEU A 199 -20.22 -8.89 -20.08
N VAL A 200 -21.20 -9.79 -20.05
CA VAL A 200 -21.24 -10.94 -19.13
C VAL A 200 -20.13 -11.92 -19.57
N GLY A 201 -18.90 -11.70 -19.09
CA GLY A 201 -17.79 -12.66 -19.25
C GLY A 201 -16.47 -12.13 -19.82
N ASN A 202 -16.37 -10.85 -20.20
CA ASN A 202 -15.09 -10.28 -20.68
C ASN A 202 -14.23 -9.82 -19.50
N THR A 203 -12.99 -10.30 -19.46
CA THR A 203 -12.07 -10.14 -18.32
C THR A 203 -11.39 -8.78 -18.25
N ALA A 204 -11.20 -8.07 -19.37
CA ALA A 204 -10.44 -6.82 -19.40
C ALA A 204 -11.16 -5.62 -18.74
N PRO A 205 -12.44 -5.30 -19.04
CA PRO A 205 -13.14 -4.23 -18.32
C PRO A 205 -13.28 -4.54 -16.83
N LEU A 206 -13.51 -5.81 -16.50
CA LEU A 206 -13.57 -6.28 -15.12
C LEU A 206 -12.23 -6.08 -14.37
N GLU A 207 -11.10 -6.18 -15.08
CA GLU A 207 -9.78 -5.97 -14.47
C GLU A 207 -9.55 -4.51 -14.07
N ASP A 208 -10.00 -3.53 -14.88
CA ASP A 208 -9.95 -2.12 -14.49
C ASP A 208 -10.77 -1.86 -13.22
N LEU A 209 -11.96 -2.46 -13.15
CA LEU A 209 -12.76 -2.40 -11.93
C LEU A 209 -12.05 -3.00 -10.72
N MET A 210 -11.37 -4.13 -10.89
CA MET A 210 -10.57 -4.75 -9.83
C MET A 210 -9.36 -3.90 -9.44
N ARG A 211 -8.68 -3.26 -10.39
CA ARG A 211 -7.55 -2.34 -10.13
C ARG A 211 -8.00 -1.11 -9.34
N ALA A 212 -9.15 -0.53 -9.69
CA ALA A 212 -9.76 0.54 -8.90
C ALA A 212 -10.04 0.09 -7.47
N ALA A 213 -10.69 -1.07 -7.32
CA ALA A 213 -10.99 -1.65 -6.03
C ALA A 213 -9.73 -1.87 -5.17
N ARG A 214 -8.64 -2.35 -5.79
CA ARG A 214 -7.33 -2.48 -5.14
C ARG A 214 -6.83 -1.16 -4.60
N LEU A 215 -6.82 -0.10 -5.40
CA LEU A 215 -6.35 1.22 -4.97
C LEU A 215 -7.20 1.79 -3.83
N ARG A 216 -8.53 1.67 -3.90
CA ARG A 216 -9.43 2.10 -2.81
C ARG A 216 -9.17 1.32 -1.53
N GLY A 217 -9.00 0.00 -1.64
CA GLY A 217 -8.68 -0.88 -0.51
C GLY A 217 -7.33 -0.54 0.12
N LEU A 218 -6.30 -0.31 -0.69
CA LEU A 218 -4.96 0.07 -0.26
C LEU A 218 -4.94 1.43 0.47
N LEU A 219 -5.72 2.40 -0.01
CA LEU A 219 -5.89 3.69 0.67
C LEU A 219 -6.49 3.51 2.07
N ALA A 220 -7.56 2.72 2.20
CA ALA A 220 -8.19 2.43 3.48
C ALA A 220 -7.27 1.65 4.42
N ALA A 221 -6.60 0.61 3.91
CA ALA A 221 -5.67 -0.21 4.67
C ALA A 221 -4.46 0.61 5.15
N GLY A 222 -3.88 1.43 4.27
CA GLY A 222 -2.75 2.30 4.61
C GLY A 222 -3.09 3.31 5.70
N ALA A 223 -4.27 3.95 5.60
CA ALA A 223 -4.75 4.87 6.65
C ALA A 223 -4.93 4.16 7.99
N HIS A 224 -5.50 2.95 8.01
CA HIS A 224 -5.68 2.17 9.23
C HIS A 224 -4.35 1.69 9.84
N ILE A 225 -3.38 1.29 9.01
CA ILE A 225 -2.04 0.92 9.49
C ILE A 225 -1.34 2.13 10.12
N ALA A 226 -1.48 3.31 9.52
CA ALA A 226 -0.87 4.54 10.02
C ALA A 226 -1.52 5.07 11.30
N ASP A 227 -2.84 4.92 11.43
CA ASP A 227 -3.60 5.28 12.62
C ASP A 227 -4.56 4.14 13.01
N PRO A 228 -4.11 3.21 13.88
CA PRO A 228 -4.93 2.11 14.34
C PRO A 228 -6.17 2.52 15.14
N GLU A 229 -6.16 3.73 15.72
CA GLU A 229 -7.28 4.29 16.50
C GLU A 229 -8.33 4.95 15.59
N SER A 230 -8.00 5.21 14.32
CA SER A 230 -9.00 5.61 13.33
C SER A 230 -10.04 4.49 13.17
N PRO A 231 -11.34 4.82 13.03
CA PRO A 231 -12.39 3.81 12.88
C PRO A 231 -12.03 2.84 11.77
N VAL A 232 -11.84 1.57 12.12
CA VAL A 232 -11.56 0.52 11.14
C VAL A 232 -12.73 0.50 10.18
N ALA A 233 -12.49 0.82 8.91
CA ALA A 233 -13.43 0.46 7.87
C ALA A 233 -13.57 -1.05 7.95
N THR A 234 -14.70 -1.53 8.47
CA THR A 234 -14.93 -2.97 8.56
C THR A 234 -14.74 -3.59 7.18
N PRO A 235 -14.29 -4.84 7.05
CA PRO A 235 -14.21 -5.53 5.76
C PRO A 235 -15.50 -5.38 4.93
N MET A 236 -16.64 -5.35 5.61
CA MET A 236 -17.92 -5.07 4.99
C MET A 236 -18.02 -3.62 4.47
N GLN A 237 -17.63 -2.59 5.25
CA GLN A 237 -17.61 -1.18 4.82
C GLN A 237 -16.71 -0.92 3.63
N ALA A 238 -15.49 -1.45 3.61
CA ALA A 238 -14.61 -1.25 2.47
C ALA A 238 -15.09 -2.06 1.24
N GLN A 239 -15.70 -3.23 1.44
CA GLN A 239 -16.39 -3.96 0.36
C GLN A 239 -17.56 -3.15 -0.22
N THR A 240 -18.44 -2.62 0.64
CA THR A 240 -19.58 -1.80 0.21
C THR A 240 -19.13 -0.50 -0.46
N GLU A 241 -18.03 0.11 -0.02
CA GLU A 241 -17.46 1.30 -0.67
C GLU A 241 -17.01 0.96 -2.09
N VAL A 242 -16.26 -0.13 -2.28
CA VAL A 242 -15.88 -0.61 -3.62
C VAL A 242 -17.14 -0.84 -4.47
N MET A 243 -18.12 -1.58 -3.94
CA MET A 243 -19.36 -1.89 -4.66
C MET A 243 -20.15 -0.63 -5.03
N TYR A 244 -20.21 0.36 -4.13
CA TYR A 244 -20.83 1.66 -4.39
C TYR A 244 -20.13 2.40 -5.53
N GLN A 245 -18.80 2.45 -5.56
CA GLN A 245 -18.07 3.16 -6.62
C GLN A 245 -18.40 2.57 -8.00
N VAL A 246 -18.54 1.25 -8.10
CA VAL A 246 -19.01 0.57 -9.32
C VAL A 246 -20.46 0.96 -9.64
N ALA A 247 -21.37 0.68 -8.70
CA ALA A 247 -22.79 0.81 -8.91
C ALA A 247 -23.19 2.26 -9.22
N SER A 248 -22.59 3.25 -8.56
CA SER A 248 -22.90 4.67 -8.73
C SER A 248 -22.74 5.18 -10.17
N ARG A 249 -22.00 4.46 -11.03
CA ARG A 249 -21.74 4.83 -12.43
C ARG A 249 -22.65 4.13 -13.43
N SER A 250 -23.14 2.95 -13.09
CA SER A 250 -23.94 2.11 -13.98
C SER A 250 -25.42 2.06 -13.58
N VAL A 251 -25.72 2.18 -12.28
CA VAL A 251 -27.09 2.10 -11.78
C VAL A 251 -27.84 3.41 -12.03
N ARG A 252 -29.09 3.30 -12.45
CA ARG A 252 -30.00 4.43 -12.65
C ARG A 252 -31.15 4.35 -11.64
N PRO A 253 -31.78 5.49 -11.29
CA PRO A 253 -33.02 5.47 -10.55
C PRO A 253 -34.06 4.60 -11.26
N GLY A 254 -34.65 3.65 -10.54
CA GLY A 254 -35.62 2.68 -11.09
C GLY A 254 -35.02 1.33 -11.49
N ASP A 255 -33.72 1.11 -11.28
CA ASP A 255 -33.11 -0.21 -11.38
C ASP A 255 -33.76 -1.20 -10.39
N PRO A 256 -34.14 -2.42 -10.81
CA PRO A 256 -34.89 -3.35 -9.95
C PRO A 256 -34.06 -3.91 -8.78
N TYR A 257 -32.73 -3.79 -8.82
CA TYR A 257 -31.85 -4.35 -7.79
C TYR A 257 -31.53 -3.37 -6.65
N ILE A 258 -31.71 -2.06 -6.87
CA ILE A 258 -31.43 -1.03 -5.86
C ILE A 258 -32.67 -0.18 -5.57
N SER A 259 -33.02 -0.11 -4.29
CA SER A 259 -34.15 0.67 -3.79
C SER A 259 -34.02 2.15 -4.16
N PRO A 260 -35.10 2.80 -4.61
CA PRO A 260 -35.14 4.25 -4.84
C PRO A 260 -34.72 5.09 -3.62
N ASP A 261 -34.89 4.57 -2.40
CA ASP A 261 -34.52 5.25 -1.15
C ASP A 261 -33.01 5.50 -1.03
N PHE A 262 -32.21 4.73 -1.77
CA PHE A 262 -30.76 4.89 -1.84
C PHE A 262 -30.31 5.87 -2.92
N PHE A 263 -31.25 6.61 -3.53
CA PHE A 263 -30.94 7.66 -4.47
C PHE A 263 -31.29 9.04 -3.92
N ARG A 264 -30.46 10.03 -4.26
CA ARG A 264 -30.75 11.44 -4.03
C ARG A 264 -30.38 12.24 -5.28
N GLN A 265 -31.34 12.99 -5.80
CA GLN A 265 -31.16 13.78 -7.03
C GLN A 265 -30.65 12.94 -8.22
N GLY A 266 -31.16 11.71 -8.33
CA GLY A 266 -30.79 10.80 -9.41
C GLY A 266 -29.41 10.14 -9.27
N ARG A 267 -28.71 10.34 -8.15
CA ARG A 267 -27.42 9.72 -7.84
C ARG A 267 -27.57 8.74 -6.70
N LEU A 268 -26.86 7.61 -6.79
CA LEU A 268 -26.74 6.66 -5.69
C LEU A 268 -26.05 7.35 -4.50
N LEU A 269 -26.58 7.17 -3.29
CA LEU A 269 -25.98 7.66 -2.05
C LEU A 269 -24.68 6.91 -1.75
N SER A 270 -23.65 7.60 -1.27
CA SER A 270 -22.40 6.97 -0.81
C SER A 270 -22.58 6.29 0.55
N PRO A 271 -21.74 5.29 0.92
CA PRO A 271 -21.88 4.55 2.19
C PRO A 271 -21.89 5.43 3.44
N ASN A 272 -21.19 6.57 3.44
CA ASN A 272 -21.20 7.54 4.55
C ASN A 272 -22.51 8.35 4.65
N GLN A 273 -23.36 8.33 3.62
CA GLN A 273 -24.67 8.95 3.61
C GLN A 273 -25.78 7.96 4.00
N ILE A 274 -25.46 6.68 4.13
CA ILE A 274 -26.39 5.62 4.52
C ILE A 274 -26.52 5.60 6.04
N ASN A 275 -27.76 5.65 6.52
CA ASN A 275 -28.02 5.52 7.95
C ASN A 275 -27.64 4.10 8.44
N LYS A 276 -27.27 3.95 9.72
CA LYS A 276 -26.83 2.65 10.28
C LYS A 276 -27.89 1.54 10.17
N GLY A 277 -29.19 1.87 10.22
CA GLY A 277 -30.27 0.88 10.16
C GLY A 277 -30.53 0.31 8.76
N SER A 278 -30.22 1.08 7.72
CA SER A 278 -30.39 0.70 6.31
C SER A 278 -29.12 0.11 5.70
N TRP A 279 -28.03 0.06 6.48
CA TRP A 279 -26.71 -0.29 5.99
C TRP A 279 -26.63 -1.72 5.45
N SER A 280 -27.19 -2.70 6.17
CA SER A 280 -27.23 -4.09 5.71
C SER A 280 -28.07 -4.28 4.43
N ALA A 281 -29.17 -3.52 4.30
CA ALA A 281 -30.01 -3.57 3.10
C ALA A 281 -29.28 -2.94 1.90
N TYR A 282 -28.57 -1.84 2.11
CA TYR A 282 -27.77 -1.17 1.09
C TYR A 282 -26.65 -2.07 0.54
N ASP A 283 -25.88 -2.69 1.43
CA ASP A 283 -24.82 -3.64 1.07
C ASP A 283 -25.36 -4.86 0.29
N SER A 284 -26.47 -5.43 0.74
CA SER A 284 -27.10 -6.58 0.09
C SER A 284 -27.60 -6.25 -1.32
N GLN A 285 -28.14 -5.04 -1.52
CA GLN A 285 -28.63 -4.59 -2.83
C GLN A 285 -27.49 -4.28 -3.80
N LEU A 286 -26.40 -3.67 -3.31
CA LEU A 286 -25.17 -3.51 -4.08
C LEU A 286 -24.59 -4.87 -4.49
N THR A 287 -24.57 -5.83 -3.57
CA THR A 287 -24.14 -7.20 -3.86
C THR A 287 -25.02 -7.86 -4.92
N ALA A 288 -26.35 -7.75 -4.81
CA ALA A 288 -27.27 -8.31 -5.78
C ALA A 288 -27.15 -7.65 -7.17
N TYR A 289 -26.98 -6.33 -7.20
CA TYR A 289 -26.74 -5.57 -8.42
C TYR A 289 -25.46 -6.04 -9.12
N LEU A 290 -24.36 -6.16 -8.36
CA LEU A 290 -23.05 -6.55 -8.90
C LEU A 290 -22.89 -8.05 -9.17
N ALA A 291 -23.74 -8.90 -8.59
CA ALA A 291 -23.78 -10.32 -8.91
C ALA A 291 -24.08 -10.58 -10.39
N ALA A 292 -24.79 -9.66 -11.05
CA ALA A 292 -25.01 -9.69 -12.49
C ALA A 292 -23.74 -9.39 -13.32
N PHE A 293 -22.73 -8.75 -12.72
CA PHE A 293 -21.53 -8.28 -13.41
C PHE A 293 -20.32 -9.20 -13.28
N SER A 294 -20.11 -9.93 -12.15
CA SER A 294 -19.08 -10.99 -12.02
C SER A 294 -18.90 -11.52 -10.59
N THR A 295 -18.63 -12.84 -10.45
CA THR A 295 -18.22 -13.50 -9.18
C THR A 295 -16.84 -13.05 -8.66
N SER A 296 -15.98 -12.46 -9.52
CA SER A 296 -14.61 -12.06 -9.18
C SER A 296 -14.54 -10.74 -8.39
N VAL A 297 -15.48 -9.81 -8.60
CA VAL A 297 -15.58 -8.55 -7.81
C VAL A 297 -15.84 -8.90 -6.34
N MET A 298 -16.72 -9.87 -6.10
CA MET A 298 -17.05 -10.36 -4.75
C MET A 298 -15.87 -11.06 -4.07
N ARG A 299 -15.03 -11.78 -4.82
CA ARG A 299 -13.83 -12.44 -4.28
C ARG A 299 -12.76 -11.42 -3.88
N PHE A 300 -12.53 -10.39 -4.69
CA PHE A 300 -11.53 -9.36 -4.39
C PHE A 300 -11.89 -8.55 -3.13
N ALA A 301 -13.13 -8.09 -3.02
CA ALA A 301 -13.57 -7.32 -1.85
C ALA A 301 -13.41 -8.09 -0.53
N SER A 302 -13.56 -9.42 -0.56
CA SER A 302 -13.33 -10.28 0.62
C SER A 302 -11.85 -10.47 0.98
N THR A 303 -10.94 -10.36 0.00
CA THR A 303 -9.50 -10.64 0.19
C THR A 303 -8.70 -9.37 0.50
N ALA A 304 -9.06 -8.24 -0.09
CA ALA A 304 -8.32 -6.97 0.06
C ALA A 304 -8.34 -6.39 1.48
N ILE A 305 -9.27 -6.83 2.33
CA ILE A 305 -9.52 -6.19 3.64
C ILE A 305 -9.12 -7.10 4.80
N GLY A 306 -8.29 -8.11 4.54
CA GLY A 306 -7.67 -8.94 5.59
C GLY A 306 -8.68 -9.42 6.63
N SER A 307 -9.60 -10.31 6.23
CA SER A 307 -10.35 -11.04 7.25
C SER A 307 -9.37 -12.00 7.94
N PRO A 308 -9.12 -11.91 9.26
CA PRO A 308 -8.61 -13.06 9.97
C PRO A 308 -9.66 -14.14 9.77
N LEU A 309 -9.28 -15.26 9.15
CA LEU A 309 -10.13 -16.43 9.00
C LEU A 309 -10.59 -16.86 10.40
N SER A 310 -11.75 -16.36 10.82
CA SER A 310 -12.43 -16.88 11.99
C SER A 310 -13.05 -18.22 11.58
N PRO A 311 -12.79 -19.31 12.32
CA PRO A 311 -13.22 -20.67 11.96
C PRO A 311 -14.74 -20.86 11.88
N VAL A 312 -15.53 -19.83 12.21
CA VAL A 312 -17.00 -19.85 12.19
C VAL A 312 -17.57 -19.84 10.75
N ASN A 313 -16.86 -19.29 9.76
CA ASN A 313 -17.39 -19.14 8.40
C ASN A 313 -17.25 -20.39 7.51
N GLU A 314 -16.38 -21.34 7.89
CA GLU A 314 -16.23 -22.59 7.14
C GLU A 314 -17.44 -23.52 7.32
N HIS A 315 -18.12 -23.43 8.47
CA HIS A 315 -19.33 -24.22 8.73
C HIS A 315 -20.54 -23.70 7.94
N ARG A 316 -20.65 -22.38 7.77
CA ARG A 316 -21.76 -21.72 7.08
C ARG A 316 -21.69 -21.90 5.56
N MET A 317 -20.48 -21.99 4.99
CA MET A 317 -20.26 -22.31 3.57
C MET A 317 -20.55 -23.79 3.25
N ARG A 318 -20.31 -24.71 4.19
CA ARG A 318 -20.68 -26.13 4.01
C ARG A 318 -22.20 -26.34 4.07
N GLU A 319 -22.93 -25.59 4.89
CA GLU A 319 -24.40 -25.65 4.93
C GLU A 319 -25.06 -25.10 3.65
N LEU A 320 -24.51 -24.04 3.06
CA LEU A 320 -24.98 -23.50 1.78
C LEU A 320 -24.77 -24.48 0.61
N HIS A 321 -23.68 -25.25 0.62
CA HIS A 321 -23.43 -26.30 -0.39
C HIS A 321 -24.34 -27.52 -0.23
N ALA A 322 -24.72 -27.87 1.00
CA ALA A 322 -25.65 -28.98 1.28
C ALA A 322 -27.10 -28.64 0.90
N THR A 323 -27.49 -27.37 0.96
CA THR A 323 -28.85 -26.92 0.65
C THR A 323 -29.11 -26.77 -0.86
N LEU A 324 -28.06 -26.70 -1.68
CA LEU A 324 -28.15 -26.57 -3.14
C LEU A 324 -27.96 -27.90 -3.90
N SER A 325 -27.90 -29.03 -3.19
CA SER A 325 -27.75 -30.38 -3.79
C SER A 325 -28.99 -31.27 -3.60
N VAL A 326 -30.20 -30.68 -3.52
CA VAL A 326 -31.48 -31.41 -3.58
C VAL A 326 -32.35 -30.84 -4.68
#